data_AF-A0A2V4BAX8-F1
#
_entry.id   AF-A0A2V4BAX8-F1
#
_cell.length_a   1.000
_cell.length_b   1.000
_cell.length_c   1.000
_cell.angle_alpha   90.00
_cell.angle_beta   90.00
_cell.angle_gamma   90.00
#
_symmetry.space_group_name_H-M   'P 1'
#
loop_
_entity.id
_entity.type
_entity.pdbx_description
1 polymer ?
#
loop_
_entity_poly.entity_id
_entity_poly.type
_entity_poly.pdbx_seq_one_letter_code
_entity_poly.pdbx_strand_id
1 'polypeptide(L)'
;MSRRRLAACGVSAASVALTAGLLFAPAASADEPQNSAFALAASGLISIDPTPAVDDSNGASEDSVVEVADPKGLLKANVLNARAGDGYAKSSVADLRLDLSPLGDLGLSKPLLTATAIEARCDDGEVSSSLAAANLGGTPLDVAAPPNTGVDVPGVASVVLNKQTENPDGSTTVTAISIKVNKLQTIDIASATCAEGSTPTQPPGEPTTPPDNGDDGDGGSGGQANPDGSAPVPTPVEGHLDVTG
;
A
#
# COMPACT_ATOMS: atom_id res chain seq x y z
N MET A 1 31.64 -38.58 -19.16
CA MET A 1 31.02 -39.88 -19.55
C MET A 1 29.63 -39.94 -18.89
N SER A 2 28.56 -39.85 -19.69
CA SER A 2 27.54 -40.93 -19.89
C SER A 2 26.66 -41.17 -18.64
N ARG A 3 25.32 -41.06 -18.62
CA ARG A 3 24.29 -41.45 -19.62
C ARG A 3 22.96 -40.72 -19.39
N ARG A 4 22.27 -40.41 -20.49
CA ARG A 4 20.82 -40.09 -20.59
C ARG A 4 19.94 -41.35 -20.45
N ARG A 5 18.70 -41.20 -19.94
CA ARG A 5 17.43 -41.88 -20.35
C ARG A 5 16.26 -40.95 -19.89
N LEU A 6 15.40 -40.35 -20.72
CA LEU A 6 14.26 -40.89 -21.52
C LEU A 6 13.40 -41.88 -20.71
N ALA A 7 12.06 -41.87 -20.65
CA ALA A 7 10.95 -41.17 -21.28
C ALA A 7 9.65 -41.64 -20.56
N ALA A 8 8.50 -40.98 -20.73
CA ALA A 8 7.21 -41.66 -20.91
C ALA A 8 6.09 -40.69 -21.26
N CYS A 9 5.53 -40.88 -22.46
CA CYS A 9 4.32 -40.28 -22.99
C CYS A 9 3.06 -40.77 -22.26
N GLY A 10 1.98 -39.99 -22.35
CA GLY A 10 0.64 -40.44 -21.99
C GLY A 10 -0.43 -39.54 -22.58
N VAL A 11 -0.55 -39.52 -23.92
CA VAL A 11 -1.77 -39.07 -24.60
C VAL A 11 -2.63 -40.32 -24.82
N SER A 12 -3.81 -40.33 -24.24
CA SER A 12 -4.88 -41.26 -24.62
C SER A 12 -6.21 -40.52 -24.57
N ALA A 13 -6.74 -40.25 -25.75
CA ALA A 13 -8.10 -39.81 -25.98
C ALA A 13 -9.07 -40.99 -25.81
N ALA A 14 -10.21 -40.77 -25.16
CA ALA A 14 -11.41 -41.59 -25.30
C ALA A 14 -12.64 -40.73 -25.00
N SER A 15 -13.53 -40.66 -25.98
CA SER A 15 -14.75 -39.85 -26.00
C SER A 15 -15.95 -40.56 -25.34
N VAL A 16 -16.95 -39.74 -25.01
CA VAL A 16 -18.40 -40.04 -24.80
C VAL A 16 -18.86 -40.31 -23.35
N ALA A 17 -19.48 -39.30 -22.73
CA ALA A 17 -20.78 -39.40 -22.06
C ALA A 17 -21.35 -37.98 -21.83
N LEU A 18 -22.42 -37.63 -22.57
CA LEU A 18 -23.27 -36.47 -22.28
C LEU A 18 -24.10 -36.77 -21.03
N THR A 19 -23.56 -36.47 -19.85
CA THR A 19 -24.36 -36.30 -18.63
C THR A 19 -24.34 -34.83 -18.28
N ALA A 20 -25.51 -34.20 -18.35
CA ALA A 20 -25.77 -32.86 -17.85
C ALA A 20 -25.59 -32.83 -16.32
N GLY A 21 -24.33 -32.79 -15.89
CA GLY A 21 -23.95 -32.42 -14.54
C GLY A 21 -23.42 -31.00 -14.62
N LEU A 22 -24.21 -30.03 -14.15
CA LEU A 22 -23.70 -28.71 -13.82
C LEU A 22 -22.63 -28.89 -12.75
N LEU A 23 -21.38 -29.04 -13.16
CA LEU A 23 -20.23 -28.89 -12.30
C LEU A 23 -20.19 -27.41 -11.93
N PHE A 24 -20.79 -27.06 -10.79
CA PHE A 24 -20.44 -25.83 -10.10
C PHE A 24 -18.95 -25.97 -9.75
N ALA A 25 -18.08 -25.44 -10.60
CA ALA A 25 -16.72 -25.14 -10.20
C ALA A 25 -16.84 -24.25 -8.96
N PRO A 26 -16.13 -24.52 -7.85
CA PRO A 26 -16.04 -23.55 -6.79
C PRO A 26 -15.49 -22.28 -7.43
N ALA A 27 -16.29 -21.21 -7.43
CA ALA A 27 -15.75 -19.89 -7.65
C ALA A 27 -14.71 -19.72 -6.54
N ALA A 28 -13.43 -19.80 -6.92
CA ALA A 28 -12.38 -19.31 -6.07
C ALA A 28 -12.65 -17.82 -5.95
N SER A 29 -13.32 -17.42 -4.88
CA SER A 29 -13.26 -16.03 -4.44
C SER A 29 -11.77 -15.77 -4.23
N ALA A 30 -11.17 -15.02 -5.16
CA ALA A 30 -9.92 -14.37 -4.84
C ALA A 30 -10.25 -13.46 -3.67
N ASP A 31 -9.63 -13.69 -2.51
CA ASP A 31 -9.63 -12.68 -1.46
C ASP A 31 -9.06 -11.41 -2.13
N GLU A 32 -9.92 -10.42 -2.34
CA GLU A 32 -9.46 -9.16 -2.91
C GLU A 32 -8.50 -8.51 -1.90
N PRO A 33 -7.41 -7.89 -2.36
CA PRO A 33 -6.47 -7.24 -1.45
C PRO A 33 -7.21 -6.19 -0.62
N GLN A 34 -7.04 -6.26 0.71
CA GLN A 34 -7.78 -5.46 1.68
C GLN A 34 -6.95 -4.29 2.19
N ASN A 35 -7.62 -3.17 2.45
CA ASN A 35 -7.01 -2.04 3.12
C ASN A 35 -7.03 -2.30 4.63
N SER A 36 -5.91 -2.08 5.30
CA SER A 36 -5.79 -2.35 6.74
C SER A 36 -4.82 -1.40 7.43
N ALA A 37 -5.03 -1.18 8.72
CA ALA A 37 -4.14 -0.34 9.51
C ALA A 37 -4.03 -0.85 10.94
N PHE A 38 -2.85 -0.70 11.54
CA PHE A 38 -2.65 -0.90 12.97
C PHE A 38 -1.66 0.10 13.56
N ALA A 39 -1.88 0.52 14.80
CA ALA A 39 -1.06 1.58 15.41
C ALA A 39 0.20 1.08 16.10
N LEU A 40 0.13 -0.08 16.75
CA LEU A 40 1.26 -0.61 17.48
C LEU A 40 1.23 -2.14 17.45
N ALA A 41 2.35 -2.75 17.08
CA ALA A 41 2.57 -4.18 17.21
C ALA A 41 3.98 -4.42 17.75
N ALA A 42 4.12 -5.41 18.64
CA ALA A 42 5.42 -5.77 19.21
C ALA A 42 5.52 -7.28 19.40
N SER A 43 6.68 -7.85 19.10
CA SER A 43 6.96 -9.28 19.30
C SER A 43 8.35 -9.50 19.90
N GLY A 44 8.45 -10.41 20.86
CA GLY A 44 9.69 -10.72 21.58
C GLY A 44 9.56 -10.63 23.09
N LEU A 45 10.42 -9.83 23.73
CA LEU A 45 10.41 -9.56 25.17
C LEU A 45 9.11 -8.88 25.66
N ILE A 46 8.53 -8.06 24.78
CA ILE A 46 7.22 -7.43 24.89
C ILE A 46 6.39 -7.95 23.72
N SER A 47 5.23 -8.52 24.03
CA SER A 47 4.28 -9.00 23.03
C SER A 47 3.03 -8.13 23.10
N ILE A 48 2.74 -7.46 22.00
CA ILE A 48 1.54 -6.64 21.81
C ILE A 48 0.99 -7.02 20.45
N ASP A 49 -0.18 -7.64 20.45
CA ASP A 49 -0.91 -7.89 19.22
C ASP A 49 -1.25 -6.54 18.56
N PRO A 50 -1.35 -6.47 17.21
CA PRO A 50 -1.67 -5.24 16.50
C PRO A 50 -2.85 -4.49 17.14
N THR A 51 -2.60 -3.30 17.69
CA THR A 51 -3.57 -2.57 18.53
C THR A 51 -3.54 -1.04 18.28
N PRO A 52 -4.71 -0.41 18.10
CA PRO A 52 -5.89 -1.02 17.47
C PRO A 52 -5.52 -1.53 16.08
N ALA A 53 -6.27 -2.50 15.57
CA ALA A 53 -6.16 -3.01 14.21
C ALA A 53 -7.53 -3.00 13.54
N VAL A 54 -7.59 -2.50 12.31
CA VAL A 54 -8.81 -2.43 11.51
C VAL A 54 -8.51 -2.83 10.07
N ASP A 55 -9.54 -3.31 9.39
CA ASP A 55 -9.57 -3.62 7.97
C ASP A 55 -10.91 -3.17 7.36
N ASP A 56 -10.99 -3.18 6.04
CA ASP A 56 -12.16 -2.76 5.29
C ASP A 56 -13.01 -3.92 4.74
N SER A 57 -12.83 -5.16 5.24
CA SER A 57 -13.58 -6.34 4.78
C SER A 57 -15.10 -6.16 4.87
N ASN A 58 -15.55 -5.32 5.80
CA ASN A 58 -16.97 -5.02 6.04
C ASN A 58 -17.31 -3.55 5.75
N GLY A 59 -16.51 -2.90 4.90
CA GLY A 59 -16.55 -1.46 4.65
C GLY A 59 -15.61 -0.67 5.57
N ALA A 60 -15.60 0.66 5.40
CA ALA A 60 -14.70 1.53 6.13
C ALA A 60 -14.83 1.38 7.66
N SER A 61 -13.70 1.32 8.34
CA SER A 61 -13.59 1.04 9.76
C SER A 61 -12.57 1.96 10.44
N GLU A 62 -12.82 2.28 11.70
CA GLU A 62 -11.97 3.10 12.54
C GLU A 62 -12.02 2.58 13.98
N ASP A 63 -10.86 2.54 14.63
CA ASP A 63 -10.76 2.25 16.05
C ASP A 63 -9.65 3.06 16.73
N SER A 64 -9.79 3.27 18.03
CA SER A 64 -8.88 4.09 18.83
C SER A 64 -8.68 3.55 20.25
N VAL A 65 -7.43 3.62 20.72
CA VAL A 65 -7.04 3.22 22.07
C VAL A 65 -6.33 4.37 22.76
N VAL A 66 -6.76 4.71 23.97
CA VAL A 66 -6.23 5.88 24.68
C VAL A 66 -4.82 5.65 25.23
N GLU A 67 -4.52 4.43 25.66
CA GLU A 67 -3.20 4.09 26.22
C GLU A 67 -2.88 2.62 25.97
N VAL A 68 -1.64 2.35 25.56
CA VAL A 68 -1.04 1.03 25.58
C VAL A 68 0.26 1.14 26.37
N ALA A 69 0.38 0.37 27.45
CA ALA A 69 1.59 0.32 28.25
C ALA A 69 1.89 -1.13 28.64
N ASP A 70 3.16 -1.51 28.65
CA ASP A 70 3.55 -2.83 29.11
C ASP A 70 3.77 -2.84 30.64
N PRO A 71 3.56 -3.98 31.32
CA PRO A 71 3.70 -4.06 32.78
C PRO A 71 5.11 -3.79 33.32
N LYS A 72 6.15 -3.94 32.48
CA LYS A 72 7.55 -3.71 32.86
C LYS A 72 7.96 -2.26 32.63
N GLY A 73 7.09 -1.41 32.08
CA GLY A 73 7.33 0.02 31.87
C GLY A 73 8.37 0.31 30.79
N LEU A 74 8.62 -0.64 29.90
CA LEU A 74 9.54 -0.52 28.77
C LEU A 74 8.89 0.20 27.59
N LEU A 75 7.58 0.17 27.44
CA LEU A 75 6.81 0.77 26.37
C LEU A 75 5.58 1.45 26.94
N LYS A 76 5.37 2.69 26.51
CA LYS A 76 4.14 3.45 26.72
C LYS A 76 3.81 4.21 25.44
N ALA A 77 2.55 4.13 25.00
CA ALA A 77 2.00 4.89 23.89
C ALA A 77 0.65 5.45 24.31
N ASN A 78 0.31 6.66 23.87
CA ASN A 78 -0.98 7.26 24.13
C ASN A 78 -1.69 7.57 22.81
N VAL A 79 -3.01 7.60 22.83
CA VAL A 79 -3.86 7.97 21.68
C VAL A 79 -3.39 7.30 20.38
N LEU A 80 -3.73 6.03 20.26
CA LEU A 80 -3.47 5.20 19.10
C LEU A 80 -4.74 5.20 18.25
N ASN A 81 -4.63 5.50 16.96
CA ASN A 81 -5.76 5.44 16.03
C ASN A 81 -5.39 4.61 14.81
N ALA A 82 -6.34 3.83 14.32
CA ALA A 82 -6.24 3.10 13.06
C ALA A 82 -7.53 3.28 12.26
N ARG A 83 -7.40 3.46 10.95
CA ARG A 83 -8.50 3.65 10.01
C ARG A 83 -8.20 2.90 8.72
N ALA A 84 -9.20 2.25 8.15
CA ALA A 84 -9.13 1.60 6.86
C ALA A 84 -10.43 1.82 6.09
N GLY A 85 -10.34 1.92 4.77
CA GLY A 85 -11.48 2.07 3.86
C GLY A 85 -11.02 1.92 2.42
N ASP A 86 -11.95 2.15 1.48
CA ASP A 86 -11.69 1.99 0.04
C ASP A 86 -10.50 2.86 -0.41
N GLY A 87 -9.44 2.21 -0.90
CA GLY A 87 -8.18 2.85 -1.31
C GLY A 87 -7.41 3.57 -0.20
N TYR A 88 -7.84 3.48 1.06
CA TYR A 88 -7.35 4.32 2.14
C TYR A 88 -6.97 3.54 3.39
N ALA A 89 -5.80 3.81 3.95
CA ALA A 89 -5.44 3.35 5.27
C ALA A 89 -4.63 4.41 6.01
N LYS A 90 -4.90 4.57 7.31
CA LYS A 90 -4.17 5.52 8.14
C LYS A 90 -3.96 4.97 9.54
N SER A 91 -2.78 5.20 10.06
CA SER A 91 -2.46 4.92 11.44
C SER A 91 -1.70 6.06 12.09
N SER A 92 -1.98 6.31 13.37
CA SER A 92 -1.29 7.34 14.15
C SER A 92 -1.12 6.93 15.61
N VAL A 93 -0.01 7.39 16.20
CA VAL A 93 0.30 7.20 17.62
C VAL A 93 0.78 8.53 18.18
N ALA A 94 0.27 8.93 19.35
CA ALA A 94 0.77 10.07 20.09
C ALA A 94 1.63 9.64 21.29
N ASP A 95 2.53 10.53 21.72
CA ASP A 95 3.30 10.40 22.97
C ASP A 95 3.84 8.98 23.21
N LEU A 96 4.63 8.50 22.25
CA LEU A 96 5.31 7.20 22.33
C LEU A 96 6.59 7.33 23.14
N ARG A 97 6.82 6.38 24.04
CA ARG A 97 8.07 6.16 24.75
C ARG A 97 8.41 4.67 24.78
N LEU A 98 9.56 4.32 24.22
CA LEU A 98 10.21 3.02 24.35
C LEU A 98 11.50 3.20 25.15
N ASP A 99 11.49 2.71 26.38
CA ASP A 99 12.57 2.85 27.35
C ASP A 99 13.17 1.49 27.70
N LEU A 100 14.25 1.14 27.01
CA LEU A 100 15.00 -0.09 27.28
C LEU A 100 16.17 0.14 28.23
N SER A 101 16.32 1.34 28.81
CA SER A 101 17.37 1.62 29.80
C SER A 101 17.32 0.77 31.07
N PRO A 102 16.15 0.26 31.54
CA PRO A 102 16.13 -0.69 32.65
C PRO A 102 16.80 -2.03 32.33
N LEU A 103 16.99 -2.34 31.04
CA LEU A 103 17.74 -3.51 30.57
C LEU A 103 19.23 -3.16 30.57
N GLY A 104 19.83 -3.18 31.76
CA GLY A 104 21.18 -2.64 32.05
C GLY A 104 22.34 -3.16 31.17
N ASP A 105 22.14 -4.25 30.43
CA ASP A 105 23.13 -4.82 29.52
C ASP A 105 23.25 -4.06 28.17
N LEU A 106 22.32 -3.14 27.88
CA LEU A 106 22.28 -2.41 26.60
C LEU A 106 23.05 -1.08 26.61
N GLY A 107 23.59 -0.65 27.77
CA GLY A 107 24.36 0.59 27.87
C GLY A 107 23.57 1.88 27.59
N LEU A 108 22.24 1.81 27.64
CA LEU A 108 21.35 2.94 27.39
C LEU A 108 21.22 3.82 28.64
N SER A 109 21.46 5.13 28.48
CA SER A 109 21.27 6.14 29.54
C SER A 109 20.02 7.00 29.35
N LYS A 110 19.29 6.77 28.26
CA LYS A 110 18.08 7.49 27.84
C LYS A 110 17.10 6.48 27.23
N PRO A 111 15.82 6.85 27.07
CA PRO A 111 14.88 6.05 26.30
C PRO A 111 15.44 5.77 24.90
N LEU A 112 15.17 4.57 24.40
CA LEU A 112 15.59 4.20 23.06
C LEU A 112 14.84 5.03 22.03
N LEU A 113 13.52 5.14 22.13
CA LEU A 113 12.71 5.96 21.23
C LEU A 113 11.72 6.82 22.02
N THR A 114 11.60 8.08 21.65
CA THR A 114 10.49 8.96 22.05
C THR A 114 9.94 9.70 20.85
N ALA A 115 8.64 9.88 20.75
CA ALA A 115 8.02 10.72 19.71
C ALA A 115 6.69 11.29 20.21
N THR A 116 6.34 12.51 19.79
CA THR A 116 5.06 13.13 20.18
C THR A 116 3.93 12.77 19.24
N ALA A 117 4.24 12.59 17.96
CA ALA A 117 3.30 12.08 16.97
C ALA A 117 4.05 11.24 15.92
N ILE A 118 3.43 10.14 15.54
CA ILE A 118 3.90 9.25 14.49
C ILE A 118 2.68 8.96 13.62
N GLU A 119 2.85 9.03 12.31
CA GLU A 119 1.76 8.78 11.38
C GLU A 119 2.24 8.02 10.16
N ALA A 120 1.42 7.08 9.71
CA ALA A 120 1.53 6.41 8.42
C ALA A 120 0.21 6.56 7.66
N ARG A 121 0.30 6.83 6.37
CA ARG A 121 -0.85 6.96 5.48
C ARG A 121 -0.59 6.19 4.20
N CYS A 122 -1.65 5.56 3.72
CA CYS A 122 -1.78 5.23 2.33
C CYS A 122 -3.08 5.81 1.76
N ASP A 123 -2.95 6.44 0.61
CA ASP A 123 -4.04 7.00 -0.19
C ASP A 123 -3.84 6.52 -1.65
N ASP A 124 -4.70 5.61 -2.13
CA ASP A 124 -4.71 5.07 -3.50
C ASP A 124 -3.35 4.54 -3.98
N GLY A 125 -2.64 3.80 -3.12
CA GLY A 125 -1.30 3.26 -3.40
C GLY A 125 -0.16 4.23 -3.12
N GLU A 126 -0.44 5.53 -2.91
CA GLU A 126 0.57 6.50 -2.46
C GLU A 126 0.78 6.35 -0.94
N VAL A 127 1.99 5.93 -0.57
CA VAL A 127 2.36 5.70 0.83
C VAL A 127 3.29 6.77 1.37
N SER A 128 2.99 7.23 2.59
CA SER A 128 3.81 8.22 3.29
C SER A 128 3.85 7.98 4.80
N SER A 129 4.86 8.57 5.45
CA SER A 129 4.96 8.59 6.91
C SER A 129 5.47 9.94 7.39
N SER A 130 5.03 10.37 8.56
CA SER A 130 5.52 11.61 9.20
C SER A 130 5.78 11.41 10.69
N LEU A 131 6.82 12.09 11.18
CA LEU A 131 7.28 11.99 12.57
C LEU A 131 7.35 13.38 13.21
N ALA A 132 6.91 13.52 14.46
CA ALA A 132 7.04 14.76 15.22
C ALA A 132 7.84 14.53 16.51
N ALA A 133 8.86 15.39 16.70
CA ALA A 133 9.77 15.37 17.85
C ALA A 133 10.33 13.97 18.17
N ALA A 134 10.54 13.15 17.13
CA ALA A 134 11.02 11.79 17.29
C ALA A 134 12.53 11.79 17.58
N ASN A 135 12.96 11.01 18.57
CA ASN A 135 14.36 10.89 19.00
C ASN A 135 14.71 9.44 19.25
N LEU A 136 15.83 8.99 18.68
CA LEU A 136 16.38 7.65 18.84
C LEU A 136 17.70 7.71 19.63
N GLY A 137 17.70 7.22 20.87
CA GLY A 137 18.87 7.27 21.75
C GLY A 137 19.38 8.68 22.03
N GLY A 138 18.52 9.69 21.89
CA GLY A 138 18.88 11.11 21.98
C GLY A 138 19.32 11.77 20.67
N THR A 139 19.28 11.05 19.55
CA THR A 139 19.49 11.62 18.19
C THR A 139 18.13 11.97 17.59
N PRO A 140 17.89 13.22 17.15
CA PRO A 140 16.63 13.58 16.50
C PRO A 140 16.50 12.84 15.16
N LEU A 141 15.29 12.36 14.89
CA LEU A 141 14.94 11.74 13.61
C LEU A 141 14.33 12.79 12.66
N ASP A 142 14.51 12.59 11.37
CA ASP A 142 13.90 13.45 10.35
C ASP A 142 12.37 13.28 10.36
N VAL A 143 11.66 14.39 10.21
CA VAL A 143 10.18 14.46 10.16
C VAL A 143 9.66 13.76 8.91
N ALA A 144 10.41 13.82 7.79
CA ALA A 144 10.01 13.29 6.50
C ALA A 144 11.16 12.47 5.88
N ALA A 145 11.52 11.38 6.54
CA ALA A 145 12.55 10.48 6.03
C ALA A 145 12.14 9.85 4.68
N PRO A 146 13.07 9.73 3.71
CA PRO A 146 12.82 8.98 2.49
C PRO A 146 12.39 7.52 2.75
N PRO A 147 11.77 6.85 1.77
CA PRO A 147 11.40 5.44 1.90
C PRO A 147 12.58 4.55 2.33
N ASN A 148 12.33 3.64 3.26
CA ASN A 148 13.27 2.64 3.77
C ASN A 148 14.56 3.23 4.35
N THR A 149 14.48 4.35 5.06
CA THR A 149 15.64 5.01 5.67
C THR A 149 16.11 4.26 6.93
N GLY A 150 17.31 3.70 6.89
CA GLY A 150 17.93 3.02 8.04
C GLY A 150 18.62 3.98 9.01
N VAL A 151 18.41 3.78 10.31
CA VAL A 151 19.11 4.46 11.40
C VAL A 151 19.55 3.43 12.43
N ASP A 152 20.85 3.36 12.69
CA ASP A 152 21.41 2.40 13.65
C ASP A 152 21.77 3.07 14.99
N VAL A 153 21.46 2.37 16.08
CA VAL A 153 21.98 2.65 17.42
C VAL A 153 23.01 1.56 17.72
N PRO A 154 24.32 1.86 17.62
CA PRO A 154 25.37 0.86 17.75
C PRO A 154 25.22 0.00 19.00
N GLY A 155 25.18 -1.32 18.80
CA GLY A 155 25.09 -2.32 19.88
C GLY A 155 23.69 -2.52 20.49
N VAL A 156 22.68 -1.75 20.06
CA VAL A 156 21.35 -1.76 20.67
C VAL A 156 20.27 -2.16 19.68
N ALA A 157 20.09 -1.38 18.61
CA ALA A 157 18.95 -1.54 17.71
C ALA A 157 19.23 -1.00 16.31
N SER A 158 18.52 -1.56 15.33
CA SER A 158 18.41 -1.03 13.99
C SER A 158 16.97 -0.57 13.76
N VAL A 159 16.82 0.64 13.22
CA VAL A 159 15.51 1.25 12.95
C VAL A 159 15.39 1.52 11.47
N VAL A 160 14.24 1.22 10.90
CA VAL A 160 13.88 1.62 9.54
C VAL A 160 12.71 2.59 9.64
N LEU A 161 12.93 3.82 9.19
CA LEU A 161 11.91 4.84 9.05
C LEU A 161 11.26 4.73 7.69
N ASN A 162 9.97 5.03 7.62
CA ASN A 162 9.18 4.98 6.40
C ASN A 162 9.41 3.65 5.65
N LYS A 163 9.30 2.53 6.38
CA LYS A 163 9.51 1.20 5.81
C LYS A 163 8.35 0.92 4.87
N GLN A 164 8.65 0.75 3.59
CA GLN A 164 7.66 0.46 2.55
C GLN A 164 7.91 -0.94 2.00
N THR A 165 6.84 -1.71 1.84
CA THR A 165 6.91 -3.09 1.34
C THR A 165 5.73 -3.35 0.43
N GLU A 166 6.04 -3.81 -0.78
CA GLU A 166 5.05 -4.33 -1.72
C GLU A 166 4.74 -5.78 -1.34
N ASN A 167 3.46 -6.09 -1.17
CA ASN A 167 2.97 -7.39 -0.76
C ASN A 167 2.66 -8.27 -1.98
N PRO A 168 2.63 -9.61 -1.83
CA PRO A 168 2.36 -10.53 -2.93
C PRO A 168 0.98 -10.37 -3.58
N ASP A 169 0.04 -9.75 -2.87
CA ASP A 169 -1.32 -9.46 -3.33
C ASP A 169 -1.43 -8.12 -4.10
N GLY A 170 -0.30 -7.42 -4.30
CA GLY A 170 -0.24 -6.12 -4.97
C GLY A 170 -0.52 -4.93 -4.04
N SER A 171 -0.86 -5.16 -2.77
CA SER A 171 -1.00 -4.08 -1.80
C SER A 171 0.37 -3.52 -1.39
N THR A 172 0.39 -2.26 -0.96
CA THR A 172 1.60 -1.63 -0.40
C THR A 172 1.37 -1.34 1.08
N THR A 173 2.31 -1.79 1.92
CA THR A 173 2.35 -1.47 3.34
C THR A 173 3.43 -0.43 3.62
N VAL A 174 3.07 0.59 4.39
CA VAL A 174 4.00 1.54 4.99
C VAL A 174 3.93 1.45 6.51
N THR A 175 5.11 1.34 7.13
CA THR A 175 5.28 1.44 8.58
C THR A 175 6.16 2.65 8.88
N ALA A 176 5.65 3.59 9.68
CA ALA A 176 6.38 4.83 9.97
C ALA A 176 7.70 4.57 10.68
N ILE A 177 7.70 3.68 11.69
CA ILE A 177 8.91 3.25 12.40
C ILE A 177 8.86 1.73 12.62
N SER A 178 9.86 1.02 12.10
CA SER A 178 10.10 -0.39 12.39
C SER A 178 11.43 -0.54 13.14
N ILE A 179 11.38 -1.07 14.36
CA ILE A 179 12.54 -1.21 15.26
C ILE A 179 12.86 -2.67 15.44
N LYS A 180 14.13 -3.02 15.29
CA LYS A 180 14.68 -4.33 15.64
C LYS A 180 15.76 -4.16 16.69
N VAL A 181 15.49 -4.63 17.90
CA VAL A 181 16.45 -4.62 19.00
C VAL A 181 17.17 -5.97 18.99
N ASN A 182 18.33 -6.00 18.32
CA ASN A 182 19.06 -7.22 18.03
C ASN A 182 18.11 -8.29 17.41
N LYS A 183 18.18 -9.55 17.88
CA LYS A 183 17.29 -10.65 17.46
C LYS A 183 16.19 -10.94 18.49
N LEU A 184 15.98 -10.03 19.44
CA LEU A 184 15.16 -10.29 20.62
C LEU A 184 13.80 -9.61 20.58
N GLN A 185 13.70 -8.47 19.90
CA GLN A 185 12.47 -7.68 19.87
C GLN A 185 12.29 -7.04 18.50
N THR A 186 11.07 -7.11 17.98
CA THR A 186 10.58 -6.29 16.86
C THR A 186 9.43 -5.43 17.35
N ILE A 187 9.38 -4.17 16.92
CA ILE A 187 8.31 -3.23 17.23
C ILE A 187 7.99 -2.45 15.96
N ASP A 188 6.75 -2.49 15.52
CA ASP A 188 6.24 -1.75 14.38
C ASP A 188 5.22 -0.72 14.89
N ILE A 189 5.41 0.54 14.50
CA ILE A 189 4.61 1.67 14.97
C ILE A 189 4.04 2.40 13.77
N ALA A 190 2.73 2.63 13.83
CA ALA A 190 1.88 3.21 12.80
C ALA A 190 2.09 2.53 11.45
N SER A 191 1.28 1.51 11.17
CA SER A 191 1.29 0.78 9.91
C SER A 191 -0.03 1.00 9.17
N ALA A 192 0.07 1.25 7.87
CA ALA A 192 -1.05 1.37 6.96
C ALA A 192 -0.75 0.55 5.70
N THR A 193 -1.74 -0.22 5.25
CA THR A 193 -1.69 -1.05 4.06
C THR A 193 -2.86 -0.69 3.19
N CYS A 194 -2.60 -0.45 1.92
CA CYS A 194 -3.62 -0.19 0.92
C CYS A 194 -3.43 -1.12 -0.27
N ALA A 195 -4.53 -1.64 -0.78
CA ALA A 195 -4.57 -2.22 -2.11
C ALA A 195 -4.63 -1.08 -3.13
N GLU A 196 -3.96 -1.22 -4.27
CA GLU A 196 -4.30 -0.36 -5.40
C GLU A 196 -5.79 -0.60 -5.72
N GLY A 197 -6.59 0.46 -5.70
CA GLY A 197 -8.00 0.37 -6.05
C GLY A 197 -8.11 -0.27 -7.42
N SER A 198 -8.87 -1.37 -7.51
CA SER A 198 -9.20 -2.03 -8.76
C SER A 198 -9.74 -0.97 -9.73
N THR A 199 -8.91 -0.50 -10.66
CA THR A 199 -9.40 0.35 -11.73
C THR A 199 -10.47 -0.48 -12.41
N PRO A 200 -11.73 -0.01 -12.55
CA PRO A 200 -12.78 -0.81 -13.16
C PRO A 200 -12.26 -1.27 -14.52
N THR A 201 -12.05 -2.57 -14.68
CA THR A 201 -11.69 -3.12 -16.00
C THR A 201 -12.85 -2.73 -16.90
N GLN A 202 -12.60 -1.77 -17.80
CA GLN A 202 -13.56 -1.38 -18.81
C GLN A 202 -14.01 -2.67 -19.51
N PRO A 203 -15.31 -2.97 -19.58
CA PRO A 203 -15.78 -4.17 -20.27
C PRO A 203 -15.17 -4.18 -21.68
N PRO A 204 -14.72 -5.35 -22.19
CA PRO A 204 -14.04 -5.44 -23.48
C PRO A 204 -14.84 -4.67 -24.53
N GLY A 205 -14.24 -3.62 -25.08
CA GLY A 205 -14.85 -2.83 -26.13
C GLY A 205 -15.34 -3.75 -27.24
N GLU A 206 -16.58 -3.54 -27.67
CA GLU A 206 -17.18 -4.34 -28.75
C GLU A 206 -16.24 -4.36 -29.99
N PRO A 207 -16.16 -5.49 -30.72
CA PRO A 207 -15.30 -5.60 -31.88
C PRO A 207 -15.66 -4.55 -32.93
N THR A 208 -14.69 -3.68 -33.26
CA THR A 208 -14.84 -2.75 -34.38
C THR A 208 -14.97 -3.53 -35.69
N THR A 209 -16.04 -3.25 -36.43
CA THR A 209 -16.32 -3.80 -37.76
C THR A 209 -15.19 -3.47 -38.77
N PRO A 210 -14.95 -4.33 -39.78
CA PRO A 210 -13.91 -4.08 -40.79
C PRO A 210 -14.23 -2.87 -41.68
N PRO A 211 -13.21 -2.20 -42.27
CA PRO A 211 -13.43 -1.02 -43.08
C PRO A 211 -14.08 -1.38 -44.43
N ASP A 212 -15.17 -0.69 -44.73
CA ASP A 212 -15.86 -0.74 -46.02
C ASP A 212 -15.14 0.21 -47.00
N ASN A 213 -14.63 -0.36 -48.10
CA ASN A 213 -14.04 0.39 -49.20
C ASN A 213 -15.13 0.68 -50.23
N GLY A 214 -15.69 1.88 -50.18
CA GLY A 214 -16.66 2.39 -51.14
C GLY A 214 -16.28 3.77 -51.65
N ASP A 215 -15.85 3.80 -52.90
CA ASP A 215 -15.56 4.94 -53.76
C ASP A 215 -16.84 5.72 -54.15
N ASP A 216 -16.65 6.86 -54.82
CA ASP A 216 -17.63 7.70 -55.55
C ASP A 216 -18.15 9.00 -54.86
N GLY A 217 -17.41 10.08 -55.08
CA GLY A 217 -17.83 11.14 -56.01
C GLY A 217 -18.93 12.16 -55.65
N ASP A 218 -18.53 13.43 -55.78
CA ASP A 218 -19.28 14.61 -56.24
C ASP A 218 -19.71 15.66 -55.20
N GLY A 219 -19.47 16.92 -55.58
CA GLY A 219 -19.41 18.07 -54.68
C GLY A 219 -20.66 18.94 -54.62
N GLY A 220 -20.58 19.96 -53.76
CA GLY A 220 -21.43 21.15 -53.85
C GLY A 220 -22.30 21.44 -52.62
N SER A 221 -21.69 22.14 -51.65
CA SER A 221 -22.26 23.29 -50.92
C SER A 221 -23.68 23.19 -50.35
N GLY A 222 -23.77 22.97 -49.03
CA GLY A 222 -24.96 23.24 -48.23
C GLY A 222 -24.68 23.01 -46.76
N GLY A 223 -24.53 24.10 -45.99
CA GLY A 223 -24.30 24.03 -44.55
C GLY A 223 -25.43 23.31 -43.84
N GLN A 224 -25.09 22.19 -43.20
CA GLN A 224 -25.89 21.58 -42.16
C GLN A 224 -25.13 21.73 -40.85
N ALA A 225 -25.80 22.29 -39.84
CA ALA A 225 -25.33 22.20 -38.47
C ALA A 225 -25.28 20.72 -38.09
N ASN A 226 -24.19 20.29 -37.43
CA ASN A 226 -24.13 18.94 -36.88
C ASN A 226 -25.28 18.77 -35.86
N PRO A 227 -25.89 17.57 -35.79
CA PRO A 227 -26.99 17.28 -34.87
C PRO A 227 -26.66 17.46 -33.36
N ASP A 228 -25.43 17.86 -33.03
CA ASP A 228 -24.85 17.82 -31.69
C ASP A 228 -24.67 19.24 -31.07
N GLY A 229 -25.13 20.30 -31.75
CA GLY A 229 -25.25 21.64 -31.13
C GLY A 229 -23.95 22.39 -30.82
N SER A 230 -22.79 21.97 -31.32
CA SER A 230 -21.54 22.73 -31.18
C SER A 230 -21.30 23.67 -32.37
N ALA A 231 -20.82 24.89 -32.08
CA ALA A 231 -20.58 25.93 -33.07
C ALA A 231 -19.45 25.56 -34.06
N PRO A 232 -19.51 26.00 -35.34
CA PRO A 232 -18.43 25.73 -36.29
C PRO A 232 -17.19 26.58 -36.02
N VAL A 233 -16.06 25.88 -35.88
CA VAL A 233 -14.72 26.11 -36.46
C VAL A 233 -14.15 27.54 -36.51
N PRO A 234 -12.87 27.70 -36.13
CA PRO A 234 -11.99 28.46 -37.02
C PRO A 234 -10.75 27.67 -37.42
N THR A 235 -10.46 27.74 -38.72
CA THR A 235 -9.16 27.51 -39.35
C THR A 235 -8.88 28.76 -40.19
N PRO A 236 -7.71 28.98 -40.80
CA PRO A 236 -6.38 28.40 -40.59
C PRO A 236 -5.24 29.46 -40.49
N VAL A 237 -4.02 28.91 -40.40
CA VAL A 237 -2.69 29.53 -40.21
C VAL A 237 -2.07 30.03 -41.53
N GLU A 238 -1.32 31.14 -41.52
CA GLU A 238 0.10 31.29 -41.94
C GLU A 238 0.48 32.76 -42.16
N GLY A 239 1.57 33.22 -41.52
CA GLY A 239 2.22 34.49 -41.86
C GLY A 239 2.88 35.28 -40.71
N HIS A 240 4.06 34.83 -40.28
CA HIS A 240 5.25 35.62 -39.87
C HIS A 240 5.18 36.81 -38.84
N LEU A 241 5.98 36.61 -37.77
CA LEU A 241 6.94 37.52 -37.08
C LEU A 241 6.66 38.03 -35.64
N ASP A 242 7.51 37.49 -34.75
CA ASP A 242 8.36 38.05 -33.68
C ASP A 242 7.85 39.00 -32.57
N VAL A 243 8.06 38.50 -31.35
CA VAL A 243 8.43 39.15 -30.07
C VAL A 243 8.45 40.69 -30.01
N THR A 244 7.73 41.25 -29.04
CA THR A 244 8.24 42.02 -27.87
C THR A 244 7.09 42.68 -27.11
N GLY A 245 7.19 42.72 -25.77
CA GLY A 245 6.34 43.54 -24.91
C GLY A 245 6.01 42.88 -23.59
#